data_AF-D5P1J3-F1
#
_entry.id   AF-D5P1J3-F1
#
_cell.length_a   1.000
_cell.length_b   1.000
_cell.length_c   1.000
_cell.angle_alpha   90.00
_cell.angle_beta   90.00
_cell.angle_gamma   90.00
#
_symmetry.space_group_name_H-M   'P 1'
#
loop_
_entity.id
_entity.type
_entity.pdbx_description
1 polymer ?
#
loop_
_entity_poly.entity_id
_entity_poly.type
_entity_poly.pdbx_seq_one_letter_code
_entity_poly.pdbx_strand_id
1 'polypeptide(L)'
;MAGFPAVNSDIQRLLSADFHLLAIATLVIVGLILVVLLRALVAPLYLLGTVVLNYAAALGIGTLVFQYGLGKKIAWLVPLLAFIILIAVGADYNMLLISRLREESAHNIRVGVLRTVANTGSVITSAGLIYAASMFGLMVGSVAIMIQAGLIIGCGLLLDTFVVRTLTVPAIATLLRETSWWPQRKREDA
;
A
#
# COMPACT_ATOMS: atom_id res chain seq x y z
N MET A 1 -22.88 20.12 29.94
CA MET A 1 -21.91 19.02 29.74
C MET A 1 -22.47 18.11 28.66
N ALA A 2 -21.95 18.17 27.43
CA ALA A 2 -22.36 17.21 26.40
C ALA A 2 -21.91 15.81 26.84
N GLY A 3 -22.79 14.82 26.78
CA GLY A 3 -22.49 13.46 27.22
C GLY A 3 -21.43 12.80 26.34
N PHE A 4 -20.63 11.90 26.93
CA PHE A 4 -19.61 11.10 26.23
C PHE A 4 -20.12 10.43 24.92
N PRO A 5 -21.38 9.95 24.84
CA PRO A 5 -21.94 9.42 23.59
C PRO A 5 -22.12 10.47 22.48
N ALA A 6 -22.50 11.71 22.83
CA ALA A 6 -22.71 12.79 21.86
C ALA A 6 -21.38 13.26 21.25
N VAL A 7 -20.36 13.39 22.09
CA VAL A 7 -18.99 13.69 21.63
C VAL A 7 -18.46 12.58 20.72
N ASN A 8 -18.67 11.30 21.07
CA ASN A 8 -18.23 10.20 20.23
C ASN A 8 -19.00 10.11 18.89
N SER A 9 -20.30 10.44 18.88
CA SER A 9 -21.07 10.50 17.62
C SER A 9 -20.64 11.65 16.72
N ASP A 10 -20.28 12.80 17.30
CA ASP A 10 -19.75 13.93 16.53
C ASP A 10 -18.37 13.62 15.98
N ILE A 11 -17.49 13.00 16.78
CA ILE A 11 -16.18 12.49 16.32
C ILE A 11 -16.34 11.48 15.18
N GLN A 12 -17.30 10.54 15.27
CA GLN A 12 -17.58 9.59 14.20
C GLN A 12 -18.09 10.26 12.92
N ARG A 13 -18.98 11.26 13.04
CA ARG A 13 -19.48 12.02 11.88
C ARG A 13 -18.38 12.82 11.20
N LEU A 14 -17.55 13.52 11.98
CA LEU A 14 -16.40 14.25 11.47
C LEU A 14 -15.45 13.28 10.75
N LEU A 15 -15.08 12.18 11.39
CA LEU A 15 -14.09 11.25 10.83
C LEU A 15 -14.59 10.43 9.63
N SER A 16 -15.90 10.23 9.47
CA SER A 16 -16.46 9.56 8.28
C SER A 16 -16.53 10.47 7.06
N ALA A 17 -16.92 11.74 7.24
CA ALA A 17 -16.85 12.74 6.17
C ALA A 17 -15.38 13.03 5.80
N ASP A 18 -14.51 13.12 6.81
CA ASP A 18 -13.08 13.33 6.62
C ASP A 18 -12.40 12.12 5.98
N PHE A 19 -12.86 10.88 6.23
CA PHE A 19 -12.22 9.70 5.64
C PHE A 19 -12.17 9.76 4.11
N HIS A 20 -13.28 10.12 3.44
CA HIS A 20 -13.30 10.22 1.98
C HIS A 20 -12.39 11.35 1.47
N LEU A 21 -12.42 12.50 2.15
CA LEU A 21 -11.57 13.64 1.82
C LEU A 21 -10.09 13.30 2.02
N LEU A 22 -9.73 12.70 3.14
CA LEU A 22 -8.39 12.21 3.47
C LEU A 22 -7.93 11.15 2.49
N ALA A 23 -8.81 10.22 2.09
CA ALA A 23 -8.47 9.17 1.15
C ALA A 23 -8.12 9.73 -0.22
N ILE A 24 -8.98 10.60 -0.75
CA ILE A 24 -8.74 11.26 -2.04
C ILE A 24 -7.51 12.15 -1.97
N ALA A 25 -7.39 12.99 -0.92
CA ALA A 25 -6.25 13.88 -0.74
C ALA A 25 -4.92 13.09 -0.66
N THR A 26 -4.88 12.01 0.10
CA THR A 26 -3.69 11.15 0.22
C THR A 26 -3.33 10.51 -1.12
N LEU A 27 -4.31 9.96 -1.85
CA LEU A 27 -4.06 9.37 -3.18
C LEU A 27 -3.56 10.40 -4.18
N VAL A 28 -4.12 11.62 -4.17
CA VAL A 28 -3.69 12.72 -5.05
C VAL A 28 -2.28 13.16 -4.69
N ILE A 29 -1.98 13.38 -3.40
CA ILE A 29 -0.66 13.84 -2.94
C ILE A 29 0.40 12.79 -3.25
N VAL A 30 0.18 11.52 -2.87
CA VAL A 30 1.11 10.41 -3.15
C VAL A 30 1.26 10.22 -4.65
N GLY A 31 0.16 10.29 -5.41
CA GLY A 31 0.19 10.23 -6.87
C GLY A 31 1.05 11.34 -7.48
N LEU A 32 0.88 12.58 -7.02
CA LEU A 32 1.64 13.72 -7.51
C LEU A 32 3.13 13.59 -7.15
N ILE A 33 3.45 13.16 -5.94
CA ILE A 33 4.83 12.86 -5.52
C ILE A 33 5.44 11.79 -6.43
N LEU A 34 4.72 10.69 -6.70
CA LEU A 34 5.16 9.64 -7.60
C LEU A 34 5.35 10.14 -9.04
N VAL A 35 4.45 10.99 -9.56
CA VAL A 35 4.60 11.61 -10.89
C VAL A 35 5.86 12.47 -10.95
N VAL A 36 6.12 13.28 -9.92
CA VAL A 36 7.30 14.16 -9.86
C VAL A 36 8.60 13.35 -9.78
N LEU A 37 8.63 12.32 -8.94
CA LEU A 37 9.79 11.46 -8.76
C LEU A 37 10.08 10.59 -9.98
N LEU A 38 9.04 9.95 -10.54
CA LEU A 38 9.17 9.03 -11.66
C LEU A 38 9.25 9.74 -13.00
N ARG A 39 8.85 11.02 -13.07
CA ARG A 39 8.71 11.81 -14.30
C ARG A 39 7.88 11.09 -15.37
N ALA A 40 6.95 10.24 -14.94
CA ALA A 40 6.09 9.40 -15.76
C ALA A 40 4.66 9.45 -15.21
N LEU A 41 3.66 9.38 -16.11
CA LEU A 41 2.25 9.51 -15.71
C LEU A 41 1.55 8.16 -15.54
N VAL A 42 1.99 7.14 -16.28
CA VAL A 42 1.36 5.81 -16.30
C VAL A 42 1.81 4.98 -15.10
N ALA A 43 3.09 5.07 -14.70
CA ALA A 43 3.61 4.33 -13.57
C ALA A 43 2.90 4.61 -12.22
N PRO A 44 2.71 5.86 -11.81
CA PRO A 44 2.00 6.20 -10.57
C PRO A 44 0.57 5.64 -10.52
N LEU A 45 -0.14 5.61 -11.65
CA LEU A 45 -1.54 5.17 -11.70
C LEU A 45 -1.70 3.70 -11.33
N TYR A 46 -0.93 2.80 -11.93
CA TYR A 46 -1.05 1.38 -11.59
C TYR A 46 -0.51 1.07 -10.20
N LEU A 47 0.53 1.80 -9.73
CA LEU A 47 1.07 1.61 -8.38
C LEU A 47 0.04 1.98 -7.32
N LEU A 48 -0.61 3.15 -7.47
CA LEU A 48 -1.71 3.54 -6.60
C LEU A 48 -2.86 2.53 -6.68
N GLY A 49 -3.20 2.06 -7.89
CA GLY A 49 -4.20 1.02 -8.08
C GLY A 49 -3.88 -0.26 -7.30
N THR A 50 -2.63 -0.72 -7.34
CA THR A 50 -2.20 -1.91 -6.58
C THR A 50 -2.23 -1.70 -5.07
N VAL A 51 -1.92 -0.49 -4.58
CA VAL A 51 -1.96 -0.17 -3.16
C VAL A 51 -3.41 -0.11 -2.66
N VAL A 52 -4.31 0.49 -3.43
CA VAL A 52 -5.75 0.52 -3.11
C VAL A 52 -6.34 -0.89 -3.13
N LEU A 53 -5.95 -1.72 -4.10
CA LEU A 53 -6.37 -3.12 -4.17
C LEU A 53 -5.87 -3.90 -2.94
N ASN A 54 -4.62 -3.69 -2.54
CA ASN A 54 -4.04 -4.31 -1.35
C ASN A 54 -4.77 -3.89 -0.06
N TYR A 55 -5.05 -2.60 0.08
CA TYR A 55 -5.85 -2.07 1.18
C TYR A 55 -7.23 -2.74 1.24
N ALA A 56 -7.94 -2.81 0.10
CA ALA A 56 -9.25 -3.43 0.03
C ALA A 56 -9.19 -4.94 0.38
N ALA A 57 -8.17 -5.64 -0.10
CA ALA A 57 -7.95 -7.05 0.23
C ALA A 57 -7.68 -7.26 1.73
N ALA A 58 -6.81 -6.44 2.32
CA ALA A 58 -6.50 -6.48 3.76
C ALA A 58 -7.73 -6.22 4.63
N LEU A 59 -8.55 -5.22 4.26
CA LEU A 59 -9.81 -4.94 4.93
C LEU A 59 -10.84 -6.05 4.75
N GLY A 60 -10.89 -6.65 3.56
CA GLY A 60 -11.72 -7.83 3.29
C GLY A 60 -11.35 -8.99 4.21
N ILE A 61 -10.06 -9.31 4.35
CA ILE A 61 -9.57 -10.33 5.28
C ILE A 61 -9.95 -9.99 6.72
N GLY A 62 -9.72 -8.75 7.16
CA GLY A 62 -10.12 -8.32 8.50
C GLY A 62 -11.63 -8.44 8.73
N THR A 63 -12.43 -8.08 7.73
CA THR A 63 -13.89 -8.19 7.79
C THR A 63 -14.33 -9.65 7.89
N LEU A 64 -13.73 -10.54 7.11
CA LEU A 64 -13.98 -11.98 7.20
C LEU A 64 -13.62 -12.55 8.57
N VAL A 65 -12.43 -12.22 9.10
CA VAL A 65 -12.01 -12.74 10.40
C VAL A 65 -12.89 -12.18 11.52
N PHE A 66 -13.03 -10.87 11.63
CA PHE A 66 -13.71 -10.27 12.78
C PHE A 66 -15.23 -10.31 12.68
N GLN A 67 -15.82 -9.96 11.53
CA GLN A 67 -17.28 -9.89 11.41
C GLN A 67 -17.89 -11.27 11.18
N TYR A 68 -17.33 -12.08 10.28
CA TYR A 68 -17.88 -13.40 9.97
C TYR A 68 -17.34 -14.50 10.89
N GLY A 69 -16.07 -14.43 11.31
CA GLY A 69 -15.48 -15.43 12.21
C GLY A 69 -15.80 -15.18 13.69
N LEU A 70 -15.65 -13.94 14.18
CA LEU A 70 -15.81 -13.60 15.60
C LEU A 70 -17.10 -12.83 15.93
N GLY A 71 -17.94 -12.49 14.94
CA GLY A 71 -19.18 -11.71 15.16
C GLY A 71 -18.97 -10.28 15.66
N LYS A 72 -17.74 -9.76 15.61
CA LYS A 72 -17.39 -8.41 16.09
C LYS A 72 -17.32 -7.43 14.94
N LYS A 73 -18.03 -6.30 15.07
CA LYS A 73 -17.93 -5.19 14.11
C LYS A 73 -16.52 -4.59 14.14
N ILE A 74 -16.04 -4.19 12.97
CA ILE A 74 -14.79 -3.44 12.86
C ILE A 74 -15.01 -2.06 13.47
N ALA A 75 -14.09 -1.63 14.32
CA ALA A 75 -14.12 -0.29 14.89
C ALA A 75 -13.92 0.75 13.78
N TRP A 76 -14.74 1.80 13.82
CA TRP A 76 -14.82 2.83 12.77
C TRP A 76 -13.48 3.52 12.45
N LEU A 77 -12.52 3.54 13.39
CA LEU A 77 -11.19 4.12 13.20
C LEU A 77 -10.21 3.19 12.47
N VAL A 78 -10.44 1.87 12.52
CA VAL A 78 -9.51 0.86 11.98
C VAL A 78 -9.34 0.97 10.46
N PRO A 79 -10.41 1.13 9.65
CA PRO A 79 -10.26 1.33 8.21
C PRO A 79 -9.42 2.57 7.85
N LEU A 80 -9.56 3.66 8.61
CA LEU A 80 -8.78 4.88 8.43
C LEU A 80 -7.30 4.66 8.75
N LEU A 81 -7.00 4.05 9.90
CA LEU A 81 -5.60 3.74 10.29
C LEU A 81 -4.94 2.78 9.31
N ALA A 82 -5.65 1.73 8.91
CA ALA A 82 -5.13 0.77 7.93
C ALA A 82 -4.86 1.44 6.58
N PHE A 83 -5.72 2.38 6.17
CA PHE A 83 -5.55 3.10 4.90
C PHE A 83 -4.28 3.94 4.90
N ILE A 84 -4.11 4.76 5.94
CA ILE A 84 -2.96 5.66 6.07
C ILE A 84 -1.65 4.85 6.12
N ILE A 85 -1.60 3.80 6.96
CA ILE A 85 -0.38 2.99 7.12
C ILE A 85 -0.07 2.23 5.83
N LEU A 86 -1.03 1.51 5.25
CA LEU A 86 -0.78 0.68 4.07
C LEU A 86 -0.41 1.54 2.84
N ILE A 87 -0.97 2.73 2.69
CA ILE A 87 -0.60 3.64 1.61
C ILE A 87 0.78 4.25 1.83
N ALA A 88 1.08 4.75 3.04
CA ALA A 88 2.38 5.33 3.33
C ALA A 88 3.50 4.32 3.04
N VAL A 89 3.32 3.09 3.53
CA VAL A 89 4.30 2.02 3.39
C VAL A 89 4.37 1.52 1.94
N GLY A 90 3.23 1.37 1.27
CA GLY A 90 3.17 0.97 -0.13
C GLY A 90 3.88 1.98 -1.04
N ALA A 91 3.72 3.29 -0.78
CA ALA A 91 4.38 4.35 -1.53
C ALA A 91 5.91 4.30 -1.38
N ASP A 92 6.42 4.18 -0.16
CA ASP A 92 7.86 4.13 0.12
C ASP A 92 8.55 2.95 -0.57
N TYR A 93 7.97 1.76 -0.49
CA TYR A 93 8.57 0.59 -1.12
C TYR A 93 8.42 0.59 -2.65
N ASN A 94 7.33 1.14 -3.19
CA ASN A 94 7.17 1.30 -4.64
C ASN A 94 8.22 2.25 -5.20
N MET A 95 8.55 3.32 -4.47
CA MET A 95 9.63 4.23 -4.83
C MET A 95 10.99 3.52 -4.86
N LEU A 96 11.33 2.74 -3.82
CA LEU A 96 12.60 2.00 -3.77
C LEU A 96 12.72 1.00 -4.93
N LEU A 97 11.66 0.23 -5.19
CA LEU A 97 11.63 -0.76 -6.27
C LEU A 97 11.81 -0.09 -7.63
N ILE A 98 11.12 1.02 -7.88
CA ILE A 98 11.14 1.68 -9.19
C ILE A 98 12.43 2.45 -9.42
N SER A 99 13.00 3.07 -8.39
CA SER A 99 14.31 3.70 -8.50
C SER A 99 15.36 2.69 -8.94
N ARG A 100 15.36 1.49 -8.34
CA ARG A 100 16.26 0.39 -8.71
C ARG A 100 15.96 -0.18 -10.10
N LEU A 101 14.69 -0.38 -10.42
CA LEU A 101 14.25 -0.79 -11.75
C LEU A 101 14.73 0.19 -12.82
N ARG A 102 14.70 1.50 -12.55
CA ARG A 102 15.15 2.53 -13.49
C ARG A 102 16.66 2.51 -13.68
N GLU A 103 17.43 2.31 -12.61
CA GLU A 103 18.89 2.17 -12.67
C GLU A 103 19.29 0.93 -13.49
N GLU A 104 18.63 -0.21 -13.27
CA GLU A 104 18.97 -1.49 -13.92
C GLU A 104 18.33 -1.68 -15.31
N SER A 105 17.26 -0.95 -15.63
CA SER A 105 16.55 -1.06 -16.93
C SER A 105 17.12 -0.14 -18.01
N ALA A 106 18.26 0.52 -17.78
CA ALA A 106 18.89 1.43 -18.74
C ALA A 106 19.18 0.78 -20.11
N HIS A 107 19.42 -0.55 -20.15
CA HIS A 107 19.74 -1.27 -21.39
C HIS A 107 18.70 -2.34 -21.78
N ASN A 108 18.01 -2.98 -20.83
CA ASN A 108 16.96 -3.96 -21.12
C ASN A 108 15.97 -4.12 -19.96
N ILE A 109 14.72 -3.69 -20.14
CA ILE A 109 13.66 -3.74 -19.10
C ILE A 109 13.45 -5.15 -18.55
N ARG A 110 13.52 -6.21 -19.37
CA ARG A 110 13.28 -7.59 -18.88
C ARG A 110 14.40 -8.06 -17.96
N VAL A 111 15.64 -7.76 -18.31
CA VAL A 111 16.83 -8.13 -17.51
C VAL A 111 16.91 -7.24 -16.26
N GLY A 112 16.59 -5.95 -16.39
CA GLY A 112 16.55 -5.00 -15.29
C GLY A 112 15.49 -5.33 -14.24
N VAL A 113 14.29 -5.73 -14.65
CA VAL A 113 13.24 -6.25 -13.73
C VAL A 113 13.74 -7.49 -13.00
N LEU A 114 14.27 -8.48 -13.74
CA LEU A 114 14.72 -9.74 -13.15
C LEU A 114 15.85 -9.53 -12.14
N ARG A 115 16.83 -8.67 -12.47
CA ARG A 115 17.98 -8.37 -11.60
C ARG A 115 17.59 -7.53 -10.39
N THR A 116 16.68 -6.57 -10.57
CA THR A 116 16.13 -5.77 -9.47
C THR A 116 15.36 -6.63 -8.48
N VAL A 117 14.48 -7.51 -8.96
CA VAL A 117 13.72 -8.42 -8.11
C VAL A 117 14.66 -9.42 -7.41
N ALA A 118 15.65 -9.96 -8.12
CA ALA A 118 16.62 -10.90 -7.55
C ALA A 118 17.49 -10.25 -6.44
N ASN A 119 17.97 -9.02 -6.64
CA ASN A 119 18.89 -8.38 -5.70
C ASN A 119 18.17 -7.68 -4.54
N THR A 120 17.00 -7.09 -4.78
CA THR A 120 16.29 -6.27 -3.79
C THR A 120 15.16 -7.03 -3.11
N GLY A 121 14.71 -8.15 -3.69
CA GLY A 121 13.59 -8.93 -3.19
C GLY A 121 13.81 -9.50 -1.79
N SER A 122 15.02 -9.96 -1.46
CA SER A 122 15.34 -10.51 -0.13
C SER A 122 15.30 -9.44 0.97
N VAL A 123 15.86 -8.25 0.71
CA VAL A 123 15.86 -7.11 1.63
C VAL A 123 14.43 -6.62 1.88
N ILE A 124 13.66 -6.43 0.80
CA ILE A 124 12.29 -5.92 0.94
C ILE A 124 11.39 -6.95 1.61
N THR A 125 11.54 -8.24 1.30
CA THR A 125 10.78 -9.31 1.96
C THR A 125 11.10 -9.38 3.44
N SER A 126 12.37 -9.22 3.81
CA SER A 126 12.79 -9.24 5.22
C SER A 126 12.23 -8.03 5.98
N ALA A 127 12.31 -6.83 5.40
CA ALA A 127 11.74 -5.61 5.99
C ALA A 127 10.22 -5.71 6.15
N GLY A 128 9.52 -6.19 5.11
CA GLY A 128 8.08 -6.41 5.14
C GLY A 128 7.66 -7.42 6.21
N LEU A 129 8.40 -8.52 6.36
CA LEU A 129 8.12 -9.54 7.37
C LEU A 129 8.34 -9.04 8.80
N ILE A 130 9.43 -8.32 9.06
CA ILE A 130 9.70 -7.72 10.38
C ILE A 130 8.58 -6.74 10.75
N TYR A 131 8.13 -5.94 9.78
CA TYR A 131 7.09 -4.96 10.05
C TYR A 131 5.72 -5.62 10.24
N ALA A 132 5.39 -6.62 9.43
CA ALA A 132 4.18 -7.42 9.61
C ALA A 132 4.15 -8.10 10.99
N ALA A 133 5.27 -8.68 11.42
CA ALA A 133 5.41 -9.28 12.75
C ALA A 133 5.17 -8.25 13.87
N SER A 134 5.70 -7.03 13.70
CA SER A 134 5.49 -5.93 14.66
C SER A 134 4.01 -5.53 14.73
N MET A 135 3.31 -5.48 13.59
CA MET A 135 1.88 -5.19 13.55
C MET A 135 1.04 -6.32 14.17
N PHE A 136 1.38 -7.58 13.93
CA PHE A 136 0.73 -8.71 14.62
C PHE A 136 0.95 -8.67 16.13
N GLY A 137 2.05 -8.09 16.62
CA GLY A 137 2.24 -7.83 18.05
C GLY A 137 1.11 -7.01 18.68
N LEU A 138 0.46 -6.11 17.93
CA LEU A 138 -0.69 -5.34 18.42
C LEU A 138 -1.91 -6.22 18.76
N MET A 139 -1.97 -7.45 18.21
CA MET A 139 -3.04 -8.42 18.53
C MET A 139 -2.97 -8.96 19.96
N VAL A 140 -1.82 -8.82 20.62
CA VAL A 140 -1.67 -9.17 22.05
C VAL A 140 -2.31 -8.11 22.95
N GLY A 141 -2.60 -6.92 22.41
CA GLY A 141 -3.27 -5.85 23.15
C GLY A 141 -4.69 -6.23 23.60
N SER A 142 -5.17 -5.60 24.67
CA SER A 142 -6.53 -5.80 25.18
C SER A 142 -7.59 -4.92 24.48
N VAL A 143 -7.15 -3.94 23.69
CA VAL A 143 -8.03 -2.97 23.02
C VAL A 143 -8.41 -3.47 21.63
N ALA A 144 -9.71 -3.55 21.35
CA ALA A 144 -10.23 -4.08 20.07
C ALA A 144 -9.65 -3.36 18.84
N ILE A 145 -9.45 -2.03 18.91
CA ILE A 145 -8.86 -1.24 17.82
C ILE A 145 -7.43 -1.71 17.52
N MET A 146 -6.62 -1.99 18.54
CA MET A 146 -5.24 -2.47 18.37
C MET A 146 -5.20 -3.85 17.73
N ILE A 147 -6.06 -4.76 18.19
CA ILE A 147 -6.13 -6.13 17.65
C ILE A 147 -6.56 -6.10 16.18
N GLN A 148 -7.61 -5.34 15.87
CA GLN A 148 -8.14 -5.25 14.52
C GLN A 148 -7.17 -4.57 13.57
N ALA A 149 -6.56 -3.45 13.98
CA ALA A 149 -5.55 -2.76 13.18
C ALA A 149 -4.31 -3.63 12.97
N GLY A 150 -3.82 -4.31 14.01
CA GLY A 150 -2.67 -5.19 13.94
C GLY A 150 -2.85 -6.32 12.92
N LEU A 151 -4.01 -6.99 12.95
CA LEU A 151 -4.31 -8.06 11.99
C LEU A 151 -4.44 -7.50 10.56
N ILE A 152 -5.24 -6.45 10.37
CA ILE A 152 -5.52 -5.90 9.03
C ILE A 152 -4.24 -5.35 8.39
N ILE A 153 -3.48 -4.55 9.13
CA ILE A 153 -2.23 -3.96 8.63
C ILE A 153 -1.20 -5.07 8.42
N GLY A 154 -1.03 -5.99 9.38
CA GLY A 154 -0.10 -7.11 9.25
C GLY A 154 -0.38 -7.97 8.02
N CYS A 155 -1.63 -8.38 7.80
CA CYS A 155 -2.03 -9.11 6.60
C CYS A 155 -1.83 -8.28 5.32
N GLY A 156 -2.16 -6.99 5.34
CA GLY A 156 -1.93 -6.09 4.21
C GLY A 156 -0.46 -5.94 3.85
N LEU A 157 0.44 -5.90 4.83
CA LEU A 157 1.89 -5.87 4.60
C LEU A 157 2.41 -7.18 4.02
N LEU A 158 1.91 -8.33 4.50
CA LEU A 158 2.27 -9.63 3.91
C LEU A 158 1.78 -9.76 2.48
N LEU A 159 0.53 -9.37 2.19
CA LEU A 159 -0.02 -9.37 0.83
C LEU A 159 0.77 -8.44 -0.09
N ASP A 160 1.10 -7.23 0.37
CA ASP A 160 1.92 -6.31 -0.40
C ASP A 160 3.28 -6.93 -0.73
N THR A 161 3.93 -7.50 0.27
CA THR A 161 5.27 -8.08 0.16
C THR A 161 5.29 -9.30 -0.76
N PHE A 162 4.38 -10.25 -0.55
CA PHE A 162 4.41 -11.56 -1.22
C PHE A 162 3.58 -11.67 -2.49
N VAL A 163 2.63 -10.76 -2.73
CA VAL A 163 1.72 -10.82 -3.88
C VAL A 163 1.87 -9.58 -4.75
N VAL A 164 1.78 -8.39 -4.16
CA VAL A 164 1.82 -7.15 -4.95
C VAL A 164 3.22 -6.93 -5.51
N ARG A 165 4.24 -7.00 -4.67
CA ARG A 165 5.60 -6.60 -5.04
C ARG A 165 6.39 -7.64 -5.82
N THR A 166 6.17 -8.92 -5.53
CA THR A 166 6.86 -10.04 -6.17
C THR A 166 6.22 -10.44 -7.50
N LEU A 167 4.89 -10.30 -7.62
CA LEU A 167 4.14 -10.77 -8.79
C LEU A 167 3.48 -9.62 -9.54
N THR A 168 2.61 -8.85 -8.86
CA THR A 168 1.70 -7.90 -9.52
C THR A 168 2.46 -6.74 -10.17
N VAL A 169 3.35 -6.08 -9.43
CA VAL A 169 4.10 -4.91 -9.92
C VAL A 169 5.07 -5.30 -11.05
N PRO A 170 5.90 -6.36 -10.93
CA PRO A 170 6.74 -6.82 -12.04
C PRO A 170 5.94 -7.28 -13.26
N ALA A 171 4.81 -7.96 -13.08
CA ALA A 171 3.95 -8.39 -14.18
C ALA A 171 3.35 -7.18 -14.93
N ILE A 172 2.84 -6.20 -14.22
CA ILE A 172 2.31 -4.96 -14.80
C ILE A 172 3.43 -4.19 -15.52
N ALA A 173 4.58 -4.01 -14.88
CA ALA A 173 5.73 -3.32 -15.46
C ALA A 173 6.24 -4.00 -16.75
N THR A 174 6.27 -5.34 -16.77
CA THR A 174 6.70 -6.11 -17.96
C THR A 174 5.67 -6.14 -19.08
N LEU A 175 4.36 -6.02 -18.77
CA LEU A 175 3.30 -5.88 -19.77
C LEU A 175 3.29 -4.49 -20.41
N LEU A 176 3.45 -3.44 -19.61
CA LEU A 176 3.40 -2.05 -20.08
C LEU A 176 4.69 -1.57 -20.76
N ARG A 177 5.81 -2.30 -20.62
CA ARG A 177 7.13 -2.08 -21.27
C ARG A 177 7.51 -0.61 -21.45
N GLU A 178 7.19 -0.03 -22.61
CA GLU A 178 7.61 1.30 -23.05
C GLU A 178 6.60 2.40 -22.69
N THR A 179 5.34 2.05 -22.46
CA THR A 179 4.25 2.98 -22.09
C THR A 179 4.30 3.36 -20.62
N SER A 180 4.88 2.51 -19.76
CA SER A 180 5.02 2.77 -18.31
C SER A 180 5.78 4.07 -18.02
N TRP A 181 6.74 4.42 -18.89
CA TRP A 181 7.64 5.56 -18.76
C TRP A 181 7.21 6.80 -19.53
N TRP A 182 6.06 6.76 -20.22
CA TRP A 182 5.56 7.92 -20.95
C TRP A 182 5.32 9.09 -19.97
N PRO A 183 5.92 10.29 -20.21
CA PRO A 183 6.40 10.84 -21.49
C PRO A 183 7.94 10.82 -21.70
N GLN A 184 8.73 10.14 -20.87
CA GLN A 184 10.17 10.01 -21.12
C GLN A 184 10.42 9.11 -22.33
N ARG A 185 10.54 9.75 -23.50
CA ARG A 185 10.92 9.14 -24.78
C ARG A 185 12.27 8.43 -24.62
N LYS A 186 12.34 7.17 -25.04
CA LYS A 186 13.56 6.37 -25.22
C LYS A 186 14.69 7.22 -25.80
N ARG A 187 15.86 7.20 -25.17
CA ARG A 187 17.11 7.42 -25.90
C ARG A 187 17.47 6.07 -26.51
N GLU A 188 17.04 5.86 -27.75
CA GLU A 188 17.57 4.80 -28.61
C GLU A 188 19.00 5.20 -28.95
N ASP A 189 19.98 4.61 -28.26
CA ASP A 189 21.36 4.68 -28.70
C ASP A 189 21.56 3.52 -29.70
N ALA A 190 21.82 3.94 -30.94
CA ALA A 190 21.99 3.15 -32.17
C ALA A 190 23.26 2.28 -32.18
#